data_AF-A0A430E8Q3-F1
#
_entry.id   AF-A0A430E8Q3-F1
#
_cell.length_a   1.000
_cell.length_b   1.000
_cell.length_c   1.000
_cell.angle_alpha   90.00
_cell.angle_beta   90.00
_cell.angle_gamma   90.00
#
_symmetry.space_group_name_H-M   'P 1'
#
loop_
_entity.id
_entity.type
_entity.pdbx_description
1 polymer ?
#
loop_
_entity_poly.entity_id
_entity_poly.type
_entity_poly.pdbx_seq_one_letter_code
_entity_poly.pdbx_strand_id
1 'polypeptide(L)'
;TAQRTQADAQRRVTALDIEQAITDAQAQAANAATTARAASGPALAAAQEAARIARIGYREGKFGQLELLDAERTLAETRVAAIDALAKYQNARAQVERLTARAPNGGNQ
;
A
#
# COMPACT_ATOMS: atom_id res chain seq x y z
N THR A 1 36.94 -13.36 -28.14
CA THR A 1 37.64 -12.17 -27.60
C THR A 1 37.16 -11.92 -26.19
N ALA A 2 38.05 -11.57 -25.26
CA ALA A 2 37.71 -11.32 -23.85
C ALA A 2 36.61 -10.25 -23.68
N GLN A 3 36.57 -9.25 -24.57
CA GLN A 3 35.54 -8.20 -24.59
C GLN A 3 34.11 -8.73 -24.80
N ARG A 4 33.92 -9.81 -25.61
CA ARG A 4 32.58 -10.42 -25.79
C ARG A 4 32.12 -11.13 -24.53
N THR A 5 33.00 -11.90 -23.91
CA THR A 5 32.72 -12.59 -22.64
C THR A 5 32.37 -11.60 -21.52
N GLN A 6 33.08 -10.47 -21.45
CA GLN A 6 32.78 -9.40 -20.50
C GLN A 6 31.40 -8.76 -20.79
N ALA A 7 31.09 -8.46 -22.05
CA ALA A 7 29.79 -7.89 -22.43
C ALA A 7 28.62 -8.86 -22.12
N ASP A 8 28.81 -10.16 -22.35
CA ASP A 8 27.79 -11.17 -22.05
C ASP A 8 27.61 -11.38 -20.53
N ALA A 9 28.69 -11.34 -19.76
CA ALA A 9 28.62 -11.36 -18.30
C ALA A 9 27.85 -10.12 -17.77
N GLN A 10 28.14 -8.93 -18.29
CA GLN A 10 27.45 -7.69 -17.90
C GLN A 10 25.95 -7.75 -18.21
N ARG A 11 25.56 -8.26 -19.39
CA ARG A 11 24.16 -8.44 -19.77
C ARG A 11 23.43 -9.39 -18.82
N ARG A 12 24.06 -10.49 -18.41
CA ARG A 12 23.47 -11.46 -17.47
C ARG A 12 23.24 -10.84 -16.10
N VAL A 13 24.20 -10.08 -15.58
CA VAL A 13 24.05 -9.37 -14.31
C VAL A 13 22.88 -8.39 -14.38
N THR A 14 22.83 -7.55 -15.42
CA THR A 14 21.72 -6.60 -15.61
C THR A 14 20.35 -7.28 -15.73
N ALA A 15 20.28 -8.45 -16.38
CA ALA A 15 19.03 -9.20 -16.47
C ALA A 15 18.56 -9.70 -15.09
N LEU A 16 19.48 -10.22 -14.28
CA LEU A 16 19.17 -10.67 -12.91
C LEU A 16 18.76 -9.49 -12.01
N ASP A 17 19.41 -8.34 -12.13
CA ASP A 17 19.06 -7.13 -11.37
C ASP A 17 17.63 -6.66 -11.68
N ILE A 18 17.22 -6.73 -12.95
CA ILE A 18 15.86 -6.39 -13.39
C ILE A 18 14.85 -7.40 -12.85
N GLU A 19 15.14 -8.69 -12.93
CA GLU A 19 14.27 -9.75 -12.41
C GLU A 19 14.06 -9.62 -10.90
N GLN A 20 15.14 -9.34 -10.16
CA GLN A 20 15.08 -9.08 -8.73
C GLN A 20 14.22 -7.84 -8.43
N ALA A 21 14.43 -6.74 -9.14
CA ALA A 21 13.66 -5.51 -8.95
C ALA A 21 12.15 -5.71 -9.22
N ILE A 22 11.79 -6.52 -10.21
CA ILE A 22 10.38 -6.87 -10.50
C ILE A 22 9.81 -7.70 -9.36
N THR A 23 10.53 -8.72 -8.90
CA THR A 23 10.10 -9.60 -7.81
C THR A 23 9.86 -8.82 -6.52
N ASP A 24 10.79 -7.92 -6.17
CA ASP A 24 10.68 -7.08 -4.99
C ASP A 24 9.50 -6.10 -5.09
N ALA A 25 9.29 -5.49 -6.26
CA ALA A 25 8.16 -4.60 -6.48
C ALA A 25 6.82 -5.33 -6.37
N GLN A 26 6.73 -6.57 -6.88
CA GLN A 26 5.53 -7.40 -6.75
C GLN A 26 5.25 -7.78 -5.29
N ALA A 27 6.27 -8.17 -4.54
CA ALA A 27 6.13 -8.46 -3.10
C ALA A 27 5.67 -7.22 -2.32
N GLN A 28 6.25 -6.04 -2.62
CA GLN A 28 5.84 -4.77 -2.02
C GLN A 28 4.38 -4.43 -2.34
N ALA A 29 3.95 -4.61 -3.59
CA ALA A 29 2.55 -4.38 -3.99
C ALA A 29 1.59 -5.34 -3.28
N ALA A 30 1.94 -6.62 -3.15
CA ALA A 30 1.12 -7.60 -2.44
C ALA A 30 0.98 -7.25 -0.94
N ASN A 31 2.08 -6.88 -0.30
CA ASN A 31 2.08 -6.44 1.10
C ASN A 31 1.24 -5.17 1.28
N ALA A 32 1.44 -4.16 0.43
CA ALA A 32 0.67 -2.92 0.47
C ALA A 32 -0.83 -3.15 0.25
N ALA A 33 -1.21 -4.09 -0.62
CA ALA A 33 -2.60 -4.49 -0.81
C ALA A 33 -3.21 -5.08 0.47
N THR A 34 -2.47 -5.95 1.17
CA THR A 34 -2.90 -6.53 2.44
C THR A 34 -3.07 -5.45 3.51
N THR A 35 -2.10 -4.52 3.63
CA THR A 35 -2.20 -3.39 4.56
C THR A 35 -3.39 -2.48 4.24
N ALA A 36 -3.64 -2.17 2.97
CA ALA A 36 -4.78 -1.34 2.56
C ALA A 36 -6.13 -1.98 2.91
N ARG A 37 -6.26 -3.30 2.71
CA ARG A 37 -7.46 -4.06 3.11
C ARG A 37 -7.64 -4.05 4.63
N ALA A 38 -6.57 -4.29 5.38
CA ALA A 38 -6.62 -4.28 6.84
C ALA A 38 -7.02 -2.89 7.39
N ALA A 39 -6.43 -1.82 6.84
CA ALA A 39 -6.71 -0.44 7.26
C ALA A 39 -8.14 0.02 6.92
N SER A 40 -8.71 -0.48 5.82
CA SER A 40 -10.12 -0.25 5.45
C SER A 40 -11.10 -1.23 6.10
N GLY A 41 -10.60 -2.10 6.98
CA GLY A 41 -11.31 -3.25 7.52
C GLY A 41 -12.01 -2.99 8.86
N PRO A 42 -12.08 -4.00 9.75
CA PRO A 42 -12.84 -3.93 11.01
C PRO A 42 -12.49 -2.74 11.91
N ALA A 43 -11.24 -2.30 11.93
CA ALA A 43 -10.82 -1.14 12.72
C ALA A 43 -11.50 0.15 12.28
N LEU A 44 -11.60 0.40 10.97
CA LEU A 44 -12.31 1.57 10.43
C LEU A 44 -13.80 1.51 10.72
N ALA A 45 -14.41 0.32 10.59
CA ALA A 45 -15.82 0.12 10.93
C ALA A 45 -16.09 0.36 12.43
N ALA A 46 -15.22 -0.15 13.31
CA ALA A 46 -15.33 0.07 14.74
C ALA A 46 -15.18 1.55 15.12
N ALA A 47 -14.22 2.27 14.52
CA ALA A 47 -14.04 3.69 14.76
C ALA A 47 -15.24 4.53 14.27
N GLN A 48 -15.86 4.14 13.15
CA GLN A 48 -17.09 4.77 12.65
C GLN A 48 -18.25 4.58 13.62
N GLU A 49 -18.41 3.36 14.12
CA GLU A 49 -19.47 3.02 15.06
C GLU A 49 -19.29 3.70 16.42
N ALA A 50 -18.05 3.76 16.93
CA ALA A 50 -17.72 4.47 18.15
C ALA A 50 -18.08 5.98 18.04
N ALA A 51 -17.69 6.64 16.94
CA ALA A 51 -18.04 8.04 16.72
C ALA A 51 -19.57 8.24 16.59
N ARG A 52 -20.28 7.29 15.97
CA ARG A 52 -21.75 7.32 15.87
C ARG A 52 -22.40 7.23 17.26
N ILE A 53 -21.97 6.27 18.08
CA ILE A 53 -22.45 6.08 19.45
C ILE A 53 -22.15 7.31 20.30
N ALA A 54 -20.93 7.84 20.23
CA ALA A 54 -20.52 9.04 20.96
C ALA A 54 -21.40 10.25 20.61
N ARG A 55 -21.72 10.43 19.32
CA ARG A 55 -22.60 11.52 18.84
C ARG A 55 -24.03 11.39 19.35
N ILE A 56 -24.57 10.18 19.43
CA ILE A 56 -25.90 9.93 20.01
C ILE A 56 -25.86 10.21 21.51
N GLY A 57 -24.89 9.64 22.24
CA GLY A 57 -24.79 9.83 23.68
C GLY A 57 -24.57 11.30 24.08
N TYR A 58 -23.79 12.06 23.32
CA TYR A 58 -23.63 13.50 23.55
C TYR A 58 -24.96 14.27 23.38
N ARG A 59 -25.74 13.97 22.33
CA ARG A 59 -27.05 14.60 22.09
C ARG A 59 -28.07 14.26 23.17
N GLU A 60 -27.99 13.05 23.72
CA GLU A 60 -28.83 12.59 24.83
C GLU A 60 -28.34 13.04 26.21
N GLY A 61 -27.19 13.74 26.28
CA GLY A 61 -26.57 14.16 27.55
C GLY A 61 -25.91 13.03 28.35
N LYS A 62 -25.76 11.84 27.76
CA LYS A 62 -25.14 10.64 28.37
C LYS A 62 -23.61 10.66 28.30
N PHE A 63 -23.04 11.38 27.35
CA PHE A 63 -21.60 11.55 27.19
C PHE A 63 -21.20 13.02 27.20
N GLY A 64 -20.00 13.28 27.70
CA GLY A 64 -19.39 14.61 27.69
C GLY A 64 -18.87 15.02 26.31
N GLN A 65 -18.60 16.31 26.11
CA GLN A 65 -18.03 16.82 24.86
C GLN A 65 -16.64 16.23 24.56
N LEU A 66 -15.84 15.93 25.58
CA LEU A 66 -14.51 15.33 25.42
C LEU A 66 -14.58 13.91 24.85
N GLU A 67 -15.52 13.09 25.30
CA GLU A 67 -15.72 11.72 24.79
C GLU A 67 -16.16 11.73 23.33
N LEU A 68 -17.01 12.69 22.94
CA LEU A 68 -17.36 12.91 21.54
C LEU A 68 -16.12 13.26 20.70
N LEU A 69 -15.32 14.23 21.15
CA LEU A 69 -14.13 14.66 20.41
C LEU A 69 -13.08 13.57 20.28
N ASP A 70 -12.92 12.72 21.31
CA ASP A 70 -11.97 11.62 21.28
C ASP A 70 -12.37 10.53 20.27
N ALA A 71 -13.66 10.18 20.23
CA ALA A 71 -14.20 9.25 19.24
C ALA A 71 -14.11 9.81 17.80
N GLU A 72 -14.38 11.11 17.61
CA GLU A 72 -14.24 11.77 16.32
C GLU A 72 -12.78 11.85 15.86
N ARG A 73 -11.84 12.14 16.77
CA ARG A 73 -10.40 12.10 16.49
C ARG A 73 -9.97 10.70 16.07
N THR A 74 -10.34 9.67 16.82
CA THR A 74 -10.00 8.28 16.51
C THR A 74 -10.51 7.87 15.13
N LEU A 75 -11.75 8.26 14.77
CA LEU A 75 -12.30 8.04 13.44
C LEU A 75 -11.48 8.78 12.35
N ALA A 76 -11.11 10.04 12.58
CA ALA A 76 -10.33 10.81 11.63
C ALA A 76 -8.95 10.17 11.38
N GLU A 77 -8.23 9.80 12.45
CA GLU A 77 -6.93 9.14 12.38
C GLU A 77 -7.01 7.81 11.63
N THR A 78 -8.03 6.99 11.95
CA THR A 78 -8.22 5.69 11.29
C THR A 78 -8.54 5.86 9.79
N ARG A 79 -9.30 6.89 9.41
CA ARG A 79 -9.57 7.22 8.01
C ARG A 79 -8.31 7.65 7.26
N VAL A 80 -7.49 8.51 7.87
CA VAL A 80 -6.21 8.94 7.28
C VAL A 80 -5.31 7.72 7.06
N ALA A 81 -5.19 6.83 8.04
CA ALA A 81 -4.40 5.61 7.91
C ALA A 81 -4.89 4.70 6.77
N ALA A 82 -6.21 4.57 6.58
CA ALA A 82 -6.80 3.81 5.48
C ALA A 82 -6.49 4.42 4.11
N ILE A 83 -6.61 5.75 3.99
CA ILE A 83 -6.30 6.48 2.75
C ILE A 83 -4.82 6.35 2.41
N ASP A 84 -3.93 6.53 3.39
CA ASP A 84 -2.49 6.40 3.19
C ASP A 84 -2.10 5.00 2.74
N ALA A 85 -2.72 3.96 3.33
CA ALA A 85 -2.48 2.58 2.93
C ALA A 85 -2.94 2.31 1.49
N LEU A 86 -4.10 2.85 1.09
CA LEU A 86 -4.59 2.76 -0.29
C LEU A 86 -3.66 3.47 -1.27
N ALA A 87 -3.19 4.69 -0.93
CA ALA A 87 -2.26 5.43 -1.77
C ALA A 87 -0.93 4.67 -1.95
N LYS A 88 -0.39 4.10 -0.88
CA LYS A 88 0.82 3.25 -0.92
C LYS A 88 0.63 2.04 -1.83
N TYR A 89 -0.53 1.38 -1.76
CA TYR A 89 -0.84 0.25 -2.64
C TYR A 89 -0.88 0.66 -4.12
N GLN A 90 -1.54 1.77 -4.47
CA GLN A 90 -1.60 2.22 -5.86
C GLN A 90 -0.23 2.62 -6.39
N ASN A 91 0.60 3.27 -5.57
CA ASN A 91 1.98 3.60 -5.94
C ASN A 91 2.83 2.34 -6.18
N ALA A 92 2.72 1.33 -5.31
CA ALA A 92 3.40 0.06 -5.49
C ALA A 92 2.93 -0.68 -6.76
N ARG A 93 1.64 -0.60 -7.08
CA ARG A 93 1.10 -1.17 -8.31
C ARG A 93 1.66 -0.48 -9.57
N ALA A 94 1.68 0.86 -9.57
CA ALA A 94 2.28 1.65 -10.65
C ALA A 94 3.78 1.37 -10.81
N GLN A 95 4.49 1.07 -9.71
CA GLN A 95 5.88 0.65 -9.74
C GLN A 95 6.07 -0.68 -10.48
N VAL A 96 5.23 -1.67 -10.18
CA VAL A 96 5.23 -2.97 -10.88
C VAL A 96 4.94 -2.75 -12.37
N GLU A 97 3.87 -2.02 -12.68
CA GLU A 97 3.49 -1.69 -14.07
C GLU A 97 4.65 -1.02 -14.82
N ARG A 98 5.38 -0.09 -14.20
CA ARG A 98 6.53 0.58 -14.82
C ARG A 98 7.69 -0.38 -15.12
N LEU A 99 7.99 -1.31 -14.21
CA LEU A 99 9.09 -2.26 -14.37
C LEU A 99 8.76 -3.36 -15.40
N THR A 100 7.48 -3.72 -15.53
CA THR A 100 7.03 -4.76 -16.49
C THR A 100 6.70 -4.21 -17.87
N ALA A 101 6.21 -2.97 -17.98
CA ALA A 101 5.88 -2.33 -19.27
C ALA A 101 7.08 -2.09 -20.18
N ARG A 102 8.31 -2.16 -19.65
CA ARG A 102 9.56 -2.01 -20.41
C ARG A 102 10.54 -3.17 -20.20
N ALA A 103 10.07 -4.36 -19.84
CA ALA A 103 10.89 -5.55 -20.01
C ALA A 103 10.91 -5.89 -21.52
N PRO A 104 12.00 -5.65 -22.27
CA PRO A 104 12.07 -6.13 -23.64
C PRO A 104 11.92 -7.65 -23.59
N ASN A 105 10.99 -8.17 -24.38
CA ASN A 105 10.88 -9.59 -24.68
C ASN A 105 12.26 -10.13 -25.05
N GLY A 106 12.89 -10.85 -24.11
CA GLY A 106 14.10 -11.63 -24.35
C GLY A 106 13.79 -12.94 -25.07
N GLY A 107 13.03 -12.89 -26.17
CA GLY A 107 12.53 -14.06 -26.87
C GLY A 107 12.32 -13.82 -28.35
N ASN A 108 13.37 -14.08 -29.12
CA ASN A 108 13.40 -14.58 -30.51
C ASN A 108 12.40 -13.98 -31.52
N GLN A 109 12.90 -13.02 -32.32
CA GLN A 109 12.71 -13.02 -33.78
C GLN A 109 14.05 -12.77 -34.45
#